data_AF-A0A972DMB9-F1
#
_entry.id   AF-A0A972DMB9-F1
#
_cell.length_a   1.000
_cell.length_b   1.000
_cell.length_c   1.000
_cell.angle_alpha   90.00
_cell.angle_beta   90.00
_cell.angle_gamma   90.00
#
_symmetry.space_group_name_H-M   'P 1'
#
loop_
_entity.id
_entity.type
_entity.pdbx_description
1 polymer ?
#
loop_
_entity_poly.entity_id
_entity_poly.type
_entity_poly.pdbx_seq_one_letter_code
_entity_poly.pdbx_strand_id
1 'polypeptide(L)'
;AAAMLLREARDYLAGRRNLPEDLDGNVTFWTWDVAAARPLAEQRRVDDARLALAARLAAGAHRVAPADDQVRLFHLLTALENAARRAGLGQPLRIEADSPAGIAAAAGLKTVDQVLLQALESDMPGAAIAAAQILGARGDMLAVLMGDPAGTPLVKAVRHGDARVRFAALEAILRLDPRAAFPGSASVTDAALFFAASQGRRAALVAGPSTAESQRIAGYLAAIGFVVETARSGRELIDLALRSADYELALVDMGLERPPVDLFLQQLRHDNRTARLPVGILARDGELVRAERAAERDGLAAAFPRPHSQEVVASQVGRTLVLAGQRVEASERLARAAKAMQWIADWSAGHEVFRLPRQIDPVYEALFHPELAEQATAILANSPTPEAQKALIDLASRSTQPLERRKAAVEALWDNVGKRGVLLTSSEILLQYDRYNQGENLDEASRHVLAAILNCLETPWKLSQQAKAPEQPPGAPQPEP
;
A
#
# COMPACT_ATOMS: atom_id res chain seq x y z
N ALA A 1 22.57 3.73 38.84
CA ALA A 1 21.27 4.41 38.61
C ALA A 1 20.75 4.23 37.17
N ALA A 2 21.46 4.72 36.13
CA ALA A 2 21.00 4.61 34.73
C ALA A 2 20.67 3.16 34.28
N ALA A 3 21.55 2.20 34.57
CA ALA A 3 21.32 0.78 34.24
C ALA A 3 20.07 0.17 34.90
N MET A 4 19.70 0.63 36.10
CA MET A 4 18.49 0.18 36.80
C MET A 4 17.24 0.73 36.10
N LEU A 5 17.24 2.02 35.76
CA LEU A 5 16.14 2.66 35.03
C LEU A 5 15.94 2.02 33.65
N LEU A 6 17.03 1.71 32.94
CA LEU A 6 16.98 1.07 31.63
C LEU A 6 16.42 -0.36 31.71
N ARG A 7 16.83 -1.14 32.74
CA ARG A 7 16.28 -2.47 32.99
C ARG A 7 14.77 -2.40 33.23
N GLU A 8 14.34 -1.52 34.12
CA GLU A 8 12.93 -1.33 34.44
C GLU A 8 12.11 -0.93 33.20
N ALA A 9 12.64 -0.02 32.38
CA ALA A 9 11.99 0.38 31.13
C ALA A 9 11.80 -0.80 30.16
N ARG A 10 12.81 -1.69 30.05
CA ARG A 10 12.72 -2.91 29.24
C ARG A 10 11.71 -3.91 29.82
N ASP A 11 11.60 -3.99 31.15
CA ASP A 11 10.64 -4.88 31.80
C ASP A 11 9.18 -4.43 31.55
N TYR A 12 8.92 -3.12 31.49
CA TYR A 12 7.61 -2.60 31.06
C TYR A 12 7.30 -2.94 29.61
N LEU A 13 8.23 -2.72 28.67
CA LEU A 13 8.01 -3.04 27.25
C LEU A 13 7.81 -4.55 27.02
N ALA A 14 8.52 -5.39 27.76
CA ALA A 14 8.40 -6.84 27.68
C ALA A 14 7.14 -7.39 28.38
N GLY A 15 6.28 -6.53 28.93
CA GLY A 15 5.09 -6.96 29.68
C GLY A 15 5.38 -7.69 30.98
N ARG A 16 6.63 -7.68 31.46
CA ARG A 16 7.05 -8.34 32.73
C ARG A 16 6.55 -7.60 33.96
N ARG A 17 6.20 -6.32 33.80
CA ARG A 17 5.53 -5.50 34.83
C ARG A 17 4.03 -5.48 34.57
N ASN A 18 3.28 -6.00 35.53
CA ASN A 18 1.83 -5.97 35.50
C ASN A 18 1.33 -4.57 35.87
N LEU A 19 0.42 -4.06 35.05
CA LEU A 19 -0.40 -2.91 35.36
C LEU A 19 -1.82 -3.43 35.60
N PRO A 20 -2.56 -2.92 36.59
CA PRO A 20 -3.94 -3.34 36.82
C PRO A 20 -4.83 -2.85 35.66
N GLU A 21 -5.35 -3.79 34.88
CA GLU A 21 -6.21 -3.56 33.72
C GLU A 21 -7.68 -3.62 34.11
N ASP A 22 -8.53 -2.80 33.48
CA ASP A 22 -9.99 -2.94 33.54
C ASP A 22 -10.50 -4.00 32.56
N LEU A 23 -11.82 -4.21 32.53
CA LEU A 23 -12.44 -5.22 31.64
C LEU A 23 -12.26 -4.91 30.15
N ASP A 24 -11.94 -3.66 29.80
CA ASP A 24 -11.71 -3.20 28.44
C ASP A 24 -10.20 -3.20 28.07
N GLY A 25 -9.34 -3.71 28.95
CA GLY A 25 -7.88 -3.75 28.77
C GLY A 25 -7.20 -2.39 28.90
N ASN A 26 -7.84 -1.43 29.55
CA ASN A 26 -7.29 -0.10 29.83
C ASN A 26 -6.74 0.00 31.25
N VAL A 27 -5.84 0.95 31.44
CA VAL A 27 -5.23 1.29 32.72
C VAL A 27 -5.45 2.77 32.97
N THR A 28 -5.79 3.11 34.22
CA THR A 28 -5.81 4.51 34.66
C THR A 28 -4.38 5.03 34.76
N PHE A 29 -3.99 5.82 33.77
CA PHE A 29 -2.65 6.37 33.64
C PHE A 29 -2.60 7.81 34.14
N TRP A 30 -1.72 8.09 35.09
CA TRP A 30 -1.54 9.42 35.66
C TRP A 30 -0.44 10.20 34.93
N THR A 31 -0.81 11.37 34.43
CA THR A 31 0.08 12.35 33.83
C THR A 31 0.04 13.65 34.63
N TRP A 32 1.12 14.44 34.59
CA TRP A 32 1.12 15.77 35.17
C TRP A 32 0.72 16.77 34.09
N ASP A 33 -0.39 17.47 34.27
CA ASP A 33 -0.79 18.57 33.42
C ASP A 33 -0.04 19.82 33.87
N VAL A 34 0.91 20.28 33.02
CA VAL A 34 1.72 21.47 33.31
C VAL A 34 0.87 22.75 33.25
N ALA A 35 -0.13 22.82 32.36
CA ALA A 35 -0.98 24.00 32.21
C ALA A 35 -1.98 24.14 33.36
N ALA A 36 -2.57 23.03 33.80
CA ALA A 36 -3.52 23.01 34.91
C ALA A 36 -2.87 22.76 36.29
N ALA A 37 -1.55 22.55 36.34
CA ALA A 37 -0.76 22.26 37.54
C ALA A 37 -1.37 21.16 38.45
N ARG A 38 -1.94 20.12 37.85
CA ARG A 38 -2.63 19.04 38.56
C ARG A 38 -2.36 17.67 37.92
N PRO A 39 -2.47 16.57 38.69
CA PRO A 39 -2.46 15.24 38.10
C PRO A 39 -3.72 15.03 37.27
N LEU A 40 -3.55 14.54 36.04
CA LEU A 40 -4.60 14.16 35.12
C LEU A 40 -4.65 12.63 35.04
N ALA A 41 -5.83 12.06 35.31
CA ALA A 41 -6.10 10.65 35.08
C ALA A 41 -6.63 10.46 33.65
N GLU A 42 -5.97 9.62 32.88
CA GLU A 42 -6.39 9.25 31.52
C GLU A 42 -6.57 7.74 31.43
N GLN A 43 -7.65 7.26 30.82
CA GLN A 43 -7.74 5.85 30.45
C GLN A 43 -6.93 5.62 29.19
N ARG A 44 -6.01 4.64 29.24
CA ARG A 44 -5.15 4.26 28.12
C ARG A 44 -5.10 2.76 28.01
N ARG A 45 -4.98 2.24 26.79
CA ARG A 45 -4.67 0.82 26.59
C ARG A 45 -3.40 0.45 27.34
N VAL A 46 -3.37 -0.74 27.93
CA VAL A 46 -2.24 -1.18 28.76
C VAL A 46 -0.89 -1.08 28.04
N ASP A 47 -0.84 -1.42 26.76
CA ASP A 47 0.40 -1.37 25.98
C ASP A 47 0.91 0.06 25.78
N ASP A 48 0.00 1.01 25.56
CA ASP A 48 0.35 2.42 25.44
C ASP A 48 0.81 3.00 26.79
N ALA A 49 0.23 2.53 27.90
CA ALA A 49 0.66 2.89 29.25
C ALA A 49 2.06 2.34 29.57
N ARG A 50 2.31 1.06 29.26
CA ARG A 50 3.64 0.41 29.40
C ARG A 50 4.70 1.15 28.61
N LEU A 51 4.42 1.48 27.35
CA LEU A 51 5.31 2.26 26.50
C LEU A 51 5.58 3.66 27.06
N ALA A 52 4.56 4.36 27.54
CA ALA A 52 4.71 5.69 28.12
C ALA A 52 5.60 5.67 29.38
N LEU A 53 5.47 4.64 30.23
CA LEU A 53 6.36 4.43 31.38
C LEU A 53 7.79 4.13 30.95
N ALA A 54 7.96 3.22 29.98
CA ALA A 54 9.27 2.89 29.44
C ALA A 54 9.98 4.12 28.86
N ALA A 55 9.27 4.96 28.10
CA ALA A 55 9.80 6.20 27.56
C ALA A 55 10.20 7.20 28.66
N ARG A 56 9.40 7.35 29.72
CA ARG A 56 9.74 8.19 30.88
C ARG A 56 10.99 7.70 31.61
N LEU A 57 11.10 6.38 31.83
CA LEU A 57 12.25 5.76 32.49
C LEU A 57 13.52 5.86 31.64
N ALA A 58 13.41 5.64 30.32
CA ALA A 58 14.52 5.79 29.39
C ALA A 58 15.03 7.24 29.33
N ALA A 59 14.14 8.23 29.34
CA ALA A 59 14.51 9.64 29.46
C ALA A 59 15.21 9.95 30.79
N GLY A 60 14.76 9.33 31.90
CA GLY A 60 15.45 9.40 33.18
C GLY A 60 16.86 8.78 33.12
N ALA A 61 17.00 7.62 32.51
CA ALA A 61 18.30 6.96 32.33
C ALA A 61 19.26 7.84 31.52
N HIS A 62 18.78 8.45 30.44
CA HIS A 62 19.59 9.33 29.59
C HIS A 62 20.05 10.61 30.32
N ARG A 63 19.19 11.20 31.16
CA ARG A 63 19.60 12.32 32.02
C ARG A 63 20.72 11.97 33.01
N VAL A 64 20.75 10.71 33.48
CA VAL A 64 21.79 10.24 34.42
C VAL A 64 23.07 9.87 33.69
N ALA A 65 22.98 9.30 32.48
CA ALA A 65 24.13 8.86 31.68
C ALA A 65 24.00 9.34 30.22
N PRO A 66 24.20 10.64 29.94
CA PRO A 66 23.99 11.20 28.60
C PRO A 66 25.03 10.74 27.58
N ALA A 67 26.24 10.39 28.04
CA ALA A 67 27.33 9.91 27.20
C ALA A 67 27.23 8.42 26.82
N ASP A 68 26.28 7.67 27.40
CA ASP A 68 26.09 6.25 27.08
C ASP A 68 25.23 6.12 25.81
N ASP A 69 25.84 5.58 24.75
CA ASP A 69 25.21 5.40 23.44
C ASP A 69 24.01 4.45 23.48
N GLN A 70 24.05 3.38 24.28
CA GLN A 70 22.94 2.43 24.38
C GLN A 70 21.75 3.07 25.09
N VAL A 71 22.02 3.86 26.14
CA VAL A 71 20.97 4.60 26.86
C VAL A 71 20.35 5.66 25.95
N ARG A 72 21.18 6.40 25.19
CA ARG A 72 20.71 7.41 24.23
C ARG A 72 19.84 6.79 23.14
N LEU A 73 20.29 5.68 22.53
CA LEU A 73 19.55 5.00 21.48
C LEU A 73 18.18 4.49 21.97
N PHE A 74 18.15 3.85 23.15
CA PHE A 74 16.89 3.35 23.72
C PHE A 74 15.94 4.47 24.13
N HIS A 75 16.47 5.60 24.63
CA HIS A 75 15.68 6.79 24.89
C HIS A 75 15.02 7.33 23.61
N LEU A 76 15.77 7.51 22.53
CA LEU A 76 15.23 8.00 21.26
C LEU A 76 14.20 7.03 20.68
N LEU A 77 14.48 5.73 20.68
CA LEU A 77 13.56 4.69 20.22
C LEU A 77 12.20 4.78 20.91
N THR A 78 12.19 4.74 22.25
CA THR A 78 10.96 4.77 23.04
C THR A 78 10.25 6.12 22.98
N ALA A 79 10.99 7.23 22.86
CA ALA A 79 10.42 8.55 22.70
C ALA A 79 9.68 8.70 21.37
N LEU A 80 10.26 8.22 20.27
CA LEU A 80 9.63 8.25 18.94
C LEU A 80 8.41 7.33 18.87
N GLU A 81 8.52 6.09 19.35
CA GLU A 81 7.38 5.15 19.37
C GLU A 81 6.20 5.73 20.16
N ASN A 82 6.46 6.27 21.36
CA ASN A 82 5.43 6.89 22.19
C ASN A 82 4.82 8.14 21.54
N ALA A 83 5.64 8.99 20.90
CA ALA A 83 5.15 10.16 20.20
C ALA A 83 4.26 9.78 19.01
N ALA A 84 4.69 8.82 18.19
CA ALA A 84 3.96 8.33 17.03
C ALA A 84 2.62 7.71 17.41
N ARG A 85 2.57 6.88 18.47
CA ARG A 85 1.29 6.30 18.93
C ARG A 85 0.31 7.33 19.45
N ARG A 86 0.80 8.36 20.16
CA ARG A 86 -0.05 9.46 20.64
C ARG A 86 -0.59 10.34 19.51
N ALA A 87 0.20 10.56 18.46
CA ALA A 87 -0.24 11.29 17.27
C ALA A 87 -1.16 10.45 16.37
N GLY A 88 -1.06 9.12 16.47
CA GLY A 88 -1.64 8.15 15.56
C GLY A 88 -0.63 7.74 14.49
N LEU A 89 -0.45 6.43 14.28
CA LEU A 89 0.60 5.88 13.40
C LEU A 89 0.49 6.30 11.93
N GLY A 90 -0.66 6.80 11.48
CA GLY A 90 -0.86 7.34 10.14
C GLY A 90 -0.45 8.81 9.99
N GLN A 91 -0.14 9.51 11.08
CA GLN A 91 0.20 10.93 11.08
C GLN A 91 1.71 11.14 11.17
N PRO A 92 2.32 11.96 10.30
CA PRO A 92 3.73 12.27 10.40
C PRO A 92 4.04 13.05 11.67
N LEU A 93 5.19 12.78 12.29
CA LEU A 93 5.65 13.56 13.43
C LEU A 93 6.22 14.90 12.95
N ARG A 94 5.88 15.97 13.66
CA ARG A 94 6.48 17.28 13.42
C ARG A 94 7.94 17.26 13.88
N ILE A 95 8.85 17.68 13.01
CA ILE A 95 10.29 17.76 13.29
C ILE A 95 10.60 19.19 13.76
N GLU A 96 10.18 19.50 14.99
CA GLU A 96 10.46 20.78 15.67
C GLU A 96 11.56 20.57 16.73
N ALA A 97 12.37 21.58 17.05
CA ALA A 97 13.57 21.42 17.88
C ALA A 97 13.33 20.68 19.22
N ASP A 98 12.25 21.01 19.92
CA ASP A 98 11.92 20.41 21.23
C ASP A 98 11.04 19.15 21.13
N SER A 99 10.65 18.76 19.92
CA SER A 99 9.87 17.53 19.70
C SER A 99 10.78 16.29 19.77
N PRO A 100 10.23 15.11 20.11
CA PRO A 100 10.99 13.85 20.06
C PRO A 100 11.67 13.60 18.70
N ALA A 101 10.99 13.97 17.60
CA ALA A 101 11.54 13.85 16.25
C ALA A 101 12.68 14.84 15.98
N GLY A 102 12.58 16.08 16.45
CA GLY A 102 13.66 17.06 16.33
C GLY A 102 14.89 16.71 17.16
N ILE A 103 14.68 16.22 18.40
CA ILE A 103 15.76 15.71 19.25
C ILE A 103 16.48 14.54 18.58
N ALA A 104 15.73 13.59 18.01
CA ALA A 104 16.30 12.48 17.26
C ALA A 104 17.06 12.96 16.01
N ALA A 105 16.51 13.91 15.25
CA ALA A 105 17.17 14.49 14.08
C ALA A 105 18.48 15.21 14.43
N ALA A 106 18.54 15.89 15.58
CA ALA A 106 19.74 16.55 16.09
C ALA A 106 20.81 15.56 16.57
N ALA A 107 20.44 14.33 16.93
CA ALA A 107 21.38 13.28 17.35
C ALA A 107 22.27 12.73 16.21
N GLY A 108 22.02 13.14 14.96
CA GLY A 108 22.84 12.85 13.80
C GLY A 108 22.41 11.59 13.03
N LEU A 109 22.83 11.54 11.75
CA LEU A 109 22.39 10.54 10.77
C LEU A 109 22.60 9.09 11.25
N LYS A 110 23.81 8.77 11.72
CA LYS A 110 24.18 7.42 12.19
C LYS A 110 23.30 6.95 13.36
N THR A 111 22.97 7.85 14.28
CA THR A 111 22.12 7.53 15.44
C THR A 111 20.70 7.20 14.97
N VAL A 112 20.13 8.00 14.06
CA VAL A 112 18.77 7.77 13.55
C VAL A 112 18.70 6.47 12.74
N ASP A 113 19.73 6.16 11.96
CA ASP A 113 19.82 4.90 11.21
C ASP A 113 19.85 3.67 12.15
N GLN A 114 20.59 3.76 13.26
CA GLN A 114 20.58 2.73 14.30
C GLN A 114 19.23 2.64 15.04
N VAL A 115 18.56 3.77 15.28
CA VAL A 115 17.19 3.77 15.84
C VAL A 115 16.21 3.07 14.90
N LEU A 116 16.30 3.31 13.58
CA LEU A 116 15.48 2.62 12.60
C LEU A 116 15.75 1.10 12.64
N LEU A 117 17.01 0.68 12.61
CA LEU A 117 17.37 -0.74 12.70
C LEU A 117 16.77 -1.40 13.95
N GLN A 118 16.97 -0.79 15.12
CA GLN A 118 16.43 -1.31 16.38
C GLN A 118 14.91 -1.34 16.40
N ALA A 119 14.25 -0.34 15.79
CA ALA A 119 12.79 -0.28 15.70
C ALA A 119 12.23 -1.42 14.84
N LEU A 120 12.90 -1.77 13.73
CA LEU A 120 12.52 -2.91 12.90
C LEU A 120 12.71 -4.24 13.65
N GLU A 121 13.82 -4.41 14.37
CA GLU A 121 14.10 -5.63 15.14
C GLU A 121 13.16 -5.82 16.34
N SER A 122 12.65 -4.72 16.90
CA SER A 122 11.78 -4.73 18.09
C SER A 122 10.28 -4.61 17.75
N ASP A 123 9.90 -4.67 16.47
CA ASP A 123 8.56 -4.43 15.94
C ASP A 123 7.89 -3.16 16.52
N MET A 124 8.61 -2.04 16.48
CA MET A 124 8.15 -0.71 16.93
C MET A 124 7.83 0.18 15.71
N PRO A 125 6.64 0.05 15.10
CA PRO A 125 6.32 0.69 13.84
C PRO A 125 6.31 2.21 13.92
N GLY A 126 5.90 2.80 15.05
CA GLY A 126 5.88 4.25 15.23
C GLY A 126 7.27 4.87 15.21
N ALA A 127 8.23 4.26 15.90
CA ALA A 127 9.63 4.67 15.86
C ALA A 127 10.26 4.46 14.48
N ALA A 128 9.95 3.34 13.81
CA ALA A 128 10.44 3.06 12.47
C ALA A 128 9.93 4.09 11.45
N ILE A 129 8.63 4.44 11.50
CA ILE A 129 8.03 5.48 10.65
C ILE A 129 8.71 6.83 10.89
N ALA A 130 8.86 7.23 12.15
CA ALA A 130 9.48 8.50 12.50
C ALA A 130 10.95 8.58 12.07
N ALA A 131 11.72 7.51 12.30
CA ALA A 131 13.11 7.43 11.88
C ALA A 131 13.24 7.49 10.35
N ALA A 132 12.38 6.78 9.60
CA ALA A 132 12.35 6.85 8.15
C ALA A 132 12.05 8.29 7.65
N GLN A 133 11.08 8.98 8.26
CA GLN A 133 10.76 10.37 7.93
C GLN A 133 11.95 11.32 8.17
N ILE A 134 12.65 11.17 9.30
CA ILE A 134 13.84 11.96 9.63
C ILE A 134 14.97 11.70 8.61
N LEU A 135 15.24 10.43 8.29
CA LEU A 135 16.27 10.06 7.31
C LEU A 135 15.94 10.56 5.90
N GLY A 136 14.67 10.49 5.47
CA GLY A 136 14.25 11.00 4.17
C GLY A 136 14.31 12.54 4.04
N ALA A 137 14.27 13.26 5.16
CA ALA A 137 14.47 14.71 5.18
C ALA A 137 15.95 15.13 5.11
N ARG A 138 16.87 14.17 5.20
CA ARG A 138 18.31 14.37 5.30
C ARG A 138 19.02 13.95 4.01
N GLY A 139 19.37 14.91 3.15
CA GLY A 139 20.00 14.63 1.85
C GLY A 139 21.34 13.89 1.93
N ASP A 140 22.07 14.01 3.05
CA ASP A 140 23.29 13.23 3.32
C ASP A 140 23.04 11.72 3.44
N MET A 141 21.80 11.30 3.68
CA MET A 141 21.40 9.89 3.67
C MET A 141 21.53 9.24 2.27
N LEU A 142 21.46 10.02 1.19
CA LEU A 142 21.57 9.47 -0.17
C LEU A 142 22.92 8.78 -0.38
N ALA A 143 24.01 9.35 0.13
CA ALA A 143 25.33 8.74 0.02
C ALA A 143 25.41 7.39 0.76
N VAL A 144 24.76 7.28 1.92
CA VAL A 144 24.68 6.03 2.70
C VAL A 144 23.84 4.98 1.97
N LEU A 145 22.69 5.40 1.41
CA LEU A 145 21.81 4.53 0.62
C LEU A 145 22.55 3.90 -0.57
N MET A 146 23.37 4.69 -1.27
CA MET A 146 24.13 4.24 -2.43
C MET A 146 25.36 3.37 -2.06
N GLY A 147 25.93 3.58 -0.88
CA GLY A 147 27.23 3.03 -0.50
C GLY A 147 27.20 1.68 0.24
N ASP A 148 26.06 1.24 0.78
CA ASP A 148 25.95 0.02 1.58
C ASP A 148 25.53 -1.20 0.75
N PRO A 149 26.44 -2.17 0.49
CA PRO A 149 26.12 -3.37 -0.29
C PRO A 149 25.09 -4.30 0.37
N ALA A 150 24.98 -4.26 1.71
CA ALA A 150 24.05 -5.09 2.47
C ALA A 150 22.63 -4.50 2.51
N GLY A 151 22.45 -3.28 1.99
CA GLY A 151 21.21 -2.54 2.04
C GLY A 151 20.98 -1.88 3.40
N THR A 152 20.61 -0.60 3.37
CA THR A 152 20.39 0.20 4.58
C THR A 152 19.15 -0.26 5.36
N PRO A 153 19.05 0.05 6.66
CA PRO A 153 17.82 -0.12 7.43
C PRO A 153 16.58 0.48 6.75
N LEU A 154 16.76 1.59 6.01
CA LEU A 154 15.68 2.21 5.24
C LEU A 154 15.17 1.30 4.12
N VAL A 155 16.04 0.62 3.39
CA VAL A 155 15.66 -0.38 2.37
C VAL A 155 14.99 -1.60 3.02
N LYS A 156 15.49 -2.05 4.18
CA LYS A 156 14.85 -3.14 4.94
C LYS A 156 13.42 -2.77 5.37
N ALA A 157 13.19 -1.51 5.76
CA ALA A 157 11.88 -1.00 6.16
C ALA A 157 10.86 -1.01 5.01
N VAL A 158 11.27 -0.83 3.75
CA VAL A 158 10.39 -0.99 2.56
C VAL A 158 9.80 -2.41 2.50
N ARG A 159 10.48 -3.39 3.08
CA ARG A 159 10.02 -4.78 3.13
C ARG A 159 9.42 -5.19 4.48
N HIS A 160 9.12 -4.26 5.37
CA HIS A 160 8.55 -4.55 6.68
C HIS A 160 7.13 -5.15 6.60
N GLY A 161 6.68 -5.92 7.61
CA GLY A 161 5.33 -6.49 7.64
C GLY A 161 4.21 -5.45 7.86
N ASP A 162 4.51 -4.35 8.55
CA ASP A 162 3.56 -3.22 8.71
C ASP A 162 3.56 -2.31 7.48
N ALA A 163 2.38 -2.13 6.86
CA ALA A 163 2.18 -1.31 5.67
C ALA A 163 2.52 0.17 5.89
N ARG A 164 2.35 0.70 7.10
CA ARG A 164 2.67 2.10 7.43
C ARG A 164 4.18 2.32 7.41
N VAL A 165 4.95 1.37 7.98
CA VAL A 165 6.42 1.39 7.95
C VAL A 165 6.93 1.30 6.51
N ARG A 166 6.39 0.35 5.72
CA ARG A 166 6.77 0.22 4.29
C ARG A 166 6.51 1.51 3.52
N PHE A 167 5.34 2.11 3.69
CA PHE A 167 4.97 3.33 2.98
C PHE A 167 5.85 4.52 3.39
N ALA A 168 6.13 4.69 4.69
CA ALA A 168 7.01 5.75 5.18
C ALA A 168 8.45 5.60 4.67
N ALA A 169 8.96 4.36 4.61
CA ALA A 169 10.29 4.07 4.05
C ALA A 169 10.34 4.33 2.54
N LEU A 170 9.30 3.93 1.81
CA LEU A 170 9.14 4.23 0.39
C LEU A 170 9.16 5.76 0.14
N GLU A 171 8.31 6.51 0.84
CA GLU A 171 8.25 7.97 0.73
C GLU A 171 9.60 8.63 1.09
N ALA A 172 10.28 8.14 2.12
CA ALA A 172 11.60 8.64 2.51
C ALA A 172 12.66 8.41 1.42
N ILE A 173 12.71 7.21 0.81
CA ILE A 173 13.66 6.93 -0.27
C ILE A 173 13.37 7.78 -1.50
N LEU A 174 12.09 7.92 -1.89
CA LEU A 174 11.73 8.73 -3.05
C LEU A 174 12.03 10.22 -2.84
N ARG A 175 11.92 10.71 -1.60
CA ARG A 175 12.32 12.07 -1.24
C ARG A 175 13.83 12.31 -1.35
N LEU A 176 14.66 11.28 -1.17
CA LEU A 176 16.11 11.37 -1.39
C LEU A 176 16.48 11.46 -2.87
N ASP A 177 15.53 11.19 -3.79
CA ASP A 177 15.68 11.33 -5.24
C ASP A 177 16.93 10.62 -5.80
N PRO A 178 17.05 9.29 -5.59
CA PRO A 178 18.20 8.55 -6.10
C PRO A 178 18.21 8.55 -7.63
N ARG A 179 19.33 8.99 -8.20
CA ARG A 179 19.54 9.06 -9.66
C ARG A 179 20.22 7.84 -10.26
N ALA A 180 20.69 6.90 -9.43
CA ALA A 180 21.29 5.65 -9.86
C ALA A 180 20.73 4.48 -9.04
N ALA A 181 20.85 3.27 -9.58
CA ALA A 181 20.43 2.05 -8.88
C ALA A 181 21.26 1.83 -7.61
N PHE A 182 20.58 1.35 -6.56
CA PHE A 182 21.17 1.03 -5.26
C PHE A 182 20.66 -0.34 -4.77
N PRO A 183 21.33 -0.98 -3.81
CA PRO A 183 20.89 -2.26 -3.26
C PRO A 183 19.44 -2.18 -2.72
N GLY A 184 18.54 -2.93 -3.36
CA GLY A 184 17.11 -2.98 -3.01
C GLY A 184 16.20 -2.00 -3.75
N SER A 185 16.67 -1.30 -4.79
CA SER A 185 15.83 -0.44 -5.63
C SER A 185 14.60 -1.15 -6.21
N ALA A 186 14.71 -2.43 -6.57
CA ALA A 186 13.59 -3.24 -7.04
C ALA A 186 12.45 -3.35 -6.00
N SER A 187 12.80 -3.48 -4.72
CA SER A 187 11.80 -3.54 -3.64
C SER A 187 11.02 -2.24 -3.47
N VAL A 188 11.61 -1.11 -3.85
CA VAL A 188 10.93 0.21 -3.88
C VAL A 188 9.86 0.22 -4.96
N THR A 189 10.19 -0.28 -6.16
CA THR A 189 9.22 -0.42 -7.24
C THR A 189 8.10 -1.40 -6.88
N ASP A 190 8.43 -2.57 -6.32
CA ASP A 190 7.43 -3.55 -5.88
C ASP A 190 6.49 -2.98 -4.81
N ALA A 191 7.03 -2.22 -3.85
CA ALA A 191 6.22 -1.58 -2.82
C ALA A 191 5.27 -0.53 -3.41
N ALA A 192 5.75 0.31 -4.33
CA ALA A 192 4.91 1.30 -5.00
C ALA A 192 3.78 0.64 -5.79
N LEU A 193 4.08 -0.42 -6.56
CA LEU A 193 3.08 -1.20 -7.30
C LEU A 193 2.02 -1.80 -6.36
N PHE A 194 2.44 -2.37 -5.23
CA PHE A 194 1.52 -2.93 -4.25
C PHE A 194 0.58 -1.89 -3.64
N PHE A 195 1.08 -0.70 -3.30
CA PHE A 195 0.25 0.37 -2.75
C PHE A 195 -0.67 1.00 -3.80
N ALA A 196 -0.20 1.14 -5.04
CA ALA A 196 -1.00 1.66 -6.15
C ALA A 196 -2.19 0.76 -6.48
N ALA A 197 -2.15 -0.52 -6.11
CA ALA A 197 -3.23 -1.48 -6.33
C ALA A 197 -4.40 -1.38 -5.35
N SER A 198 -4.34 -0.45 -4.39
CA SER A 198 -5.45 -0.18 -3.49
C SER A 198 -6.48 0.76 -4.12
N GLN A 199 -7.75 0.46 -3.91
CA GLN A 199 -8.91 1.29 -4.24
C GLN A 199 -9.58 1.85 -2.98
N GLY A 200 -9.01 1.60 -1.78
CA GLY A 200 -9.62 2.01 -0.53
C GLY A 200 -10.90 1.24 -0.21
N ARG A 201 -11.12 0.08 -0.83
CA ARG A 201 -12.27 -0.78 -0.55
C ARG A 201 -12.02 -1.63 0.69
N ARG A 202 -13.08 -2.00 1.39
CA ARG A 202 -13.00 -3.02 2.45
C ARG A 202 -13.06 -4.38 1.79
N ALA A 203 -11.91 -5.00 1.50
CA ALA A 203 -11.88 -6.30 0.85
C ALA A 203 -11.68 -7.45 1.86
N ALA A 204 -12.26 -8.60 1.56
CA ALA A 204 -12.07 -9.83 2.32
C ALA A 204 -11.86 -11.02 1.37
N LEU A 205 -11.11 -12.01 1.84
CA LEU A 205 -10.90 -13.25 1.11
C LEU A 205 -11.68 -14.39 1.78
N VAL A 206 -12.27 -15.26 0.98
CA VAL A 206 -12.86 -16.51 1.46
C VAL A 206 -12.25 -17.67 0.70
N ALA A 207 -11.71 -18.68 1.38
CA ALA A 207 -11.23 -19.87 0.71
C ALA A 207 -11.68 -21.16 1.38
N GLY A 208 -11.96 -22.15 0.55
CA GLY A 208 -12.35 -23.48 1.01
C GLY A 208 -12.55 -24.45 -0.14
N PRO A 209 -12.67 -25.75 0.15
CA PRO A 209 -12.82 -26.79 -0.88
C PRO A 209 -14.18 -26.73 -1.60
N SER A 210 -15.22 -26.17 -0.96
CA SER A 210 -16.56 -26.05 -1.53
C SER A 210 -16.82 -24.64 -2.06
N THR A 211 -16.95 -24.50 -3.39
CA THR A 211 -17.27 -23.21 -4.02
C THR A 211 -18.63 -22.66 -3.59
N ALA A 212 -19.64 -23.52 -3.43
CA ALA A 212 -20.97 -23.11 -2.98
C ALA A 212 -20.93 -22.51 -1.57
N GLU A 213 -20.13 -23.11 -0.69
CA GLU A 213 -19.99 -22.65 0.69
C GLU A 213 -19.19 -21.36 0.77
N SER A 214 -18.08 -21.26 0.05
CA SER A 214 -17.30 -20.00 -0.06
C SER A 214 -18.16 -18.85 -0.58
N GLN A 215 -19.02 -19.11 -1.58
CA GLN A 215 -19.92 -18.10 -2.12
C GLN A 215 -21.00 -17.68 -1.11
N ARG A 216 -21.51 -18.62 -0.30
CA ARG A 216 -22.48 -18.33 0.76
C ARG A 216 -21.88 -17.41 1.82
N ILE A 217 -20.68 -17.72 2.29
CA ILE A 217 -19.94 -16.87 3.25
C ILE A 217 -19.62 -15.50 2.63
N ALA A 218 -19.23 -15.48 1.35
CA ALA A 218 -19.01 -14.24 0.62
C ALA A 218 -20.28 -13.36 0.56
N GLY A 219 -21.46 -13.96 0.39
CA GLY A 219 -22.75 -13.26 0.46
C GLY A 219 -22.99 -12.57 1.81
N TYR A 220 -22.67 -13.22 2.93
CA TYR A 220 -22.79 -12.60 4.25
C TYR A 220 -21.78 -11.47 4.47
N LEU A 221 -20.54 -11.66 4.03
CA LEU A 221 -19.49 -10.63 4.09
C LEU A 221 -19.87 -9.40 3.25
N ALA A 222 -20.43 -9.61 2.07
CA ALA A 222 -20.96 -8.52 1.22
C ALA A 222 -22.08 -7.75 1.92
N ALA A 223 -22.99 -8.45 2.61
CA ALA A 223 -24.07 -7.83 3.36
C ALA A 223 -23.60 -6.96 4.55
N ILE A 224 -22.37 -7.16 5.04
CA ILE A 224 -21.73 -6.32 6.07
C ILE A 224 -20.66 -5.37 5.51
N GLY A 225 -20.69 -5.13 4.19
CA GLY A 225 -19.95 -4.08 3.51
C GLY A 225 -18.53 -4.43 3.06
N PHE A 226 -18.24 -5.72 2.83
CA PHE A 226 -16.99 -6.13 2.18
C PHE A 226 -17.16 -6.39 0.68
N VAL A 227 -16.12 -6.07 -0.09
CA VAL A 227 -15.91 -6.65 -1.42
C VAL A 227 -15.19 -7.98 -1.23
N VAL A 228 -15.76 -9.08 -1.73
CA VAL A 228 -15.26 -10.41 -1.41
C VAL A 228 -14.75 -11.11 -2.66
N GLU A 229 -13.56 -11.67 -2.56
CA GLU A 229 -13.01 -12.57 -3.56
C GLU A 229 -12.88 -13.98 -2.96
N THR A 230 -13.31 -14.98 -3.73
CA THR A 230 -13.28 -16.38 -3.29
C THR A 230 -12.15 -17.14 -3.96
N ALA A 231 -11.45 -17.98 -3.21
CA ALA A 231 -10.45 -18.90 -3.72
C ALA A 231 -10.81 -20.36 -3.39
N ARG A 232 -10.30 -21.30 -4.20
CA ARG A 232 -10.51 -22.75 -4.03
C ARG A 232 -9.31 -23.46 -3.40
N SER A 233 -8.22 -22.75 -3.16
CA SER A 233 -6.98 -23.30 -2.59
C SER A 233 -6.20 -22.22 -1.83
N GLY A 234 -5.28 -22.65 -0.96
CA GLY A 234 -4.41 -21.71 -0.25
C GLY A 234 -3.50 -20.93 -1.18
N ARG A 235 -3.02 -21.55 -2.27
CA ARG A 235 -2.19 -20.90 -3.28
C ARG A 235 -2.94 -19.77 -3.98
N GLU A 236 -4.16 -20.04 -4.43
CA GLU A 236 -4.99 -19.02 -5.08
C GLU A 236 -5.33 -17.87 -4.13
N LEU A 237 -5.61 -18.16 -2.85
CA LEU A 237 -5.82 -17.11 -1.85
C LEU A 237 -4.56 -16.25 -1.68
N ILE A 238 -3.38 -16.86 -1.56
CA ILE A 238 -2.12 -16.11 -1.49
C ILE A 238 -1.96 -15.22 -2.72
N ASP A 239 -2.13 -15.79 -3.93
CA ASP A 239 -2.02 -15.03 -5.18
C ASP A 239 -2.99 -13.84 -5.22
N LEU A 240 -4.19 -13.97 -4.67
CA LEU A 240 -5.13 -12.85 -4.52
C LEU A 240 -4.65 -11.84 -3.48
N ALA A 241 -4.23 -12.28 -2.29
CA ALA A 241 -3.79 -11.42 -1.20
C ALA A 241 -2.57 -10.56 -1.58
N LEU A 242 -1.72 -11.04 -2.49
CA LEU A 242 -0.56 -10.30 -2.99
C LEU A 242 -0.92 -9.18 -3.98
N ARG A 243 -2.15 -9.16 -4.53
CA ARG A 243 -2.55 -8.19 -5.57
C ARG A 243 -2.91 -6.82 -5.03
N SER A 244 -3.35 -6.70 -3.78
CA SER A 244 -3.86 -5.43 -3.25
C SER A 244 -3.68 -5.31 -1.74
N ALA A 245 -3.48 -4.08 -1.29
CA ALA A 245 -3.42 -3.73 0.13
C ALA A 245 -4.81 -3.63 0.79
N ASP A 246 -5.90 -3.81 0.04
CA ASP A 246 -7.28 -3.63 0.54
C ASP A 246 -7.84 -4.79 1.35
N TYR A 247 -7.20 -5.96 1.29
CA TYR A 247 -7.64 -7.13 2.04
C TYR A 247 -7.44 -6.92 3.55
N GLU A 248 -8.54 -6.83 4.27
CA GLU A 248 -8.52 -6.60 5.73
C GLU A 248 -8.50 -7.91 6.52
N LEU A 249 -8.97 -9.02 5.93
CA LEU A 249 -9.00 -10.35 6.54
C LEU A 249 -9.15 -11.45 5.49
N ALA A 250 -8.85 -12.68 5.90
CA ALA A 250 -9.24 -13.90 5.19
C ALA A 250 -10.08 -14.81 6.10
N LEU A 251 -11.15 -15.41 5.57
CA LEU A 251 -11.84 -16.54 6.19
C LEU A 251 -11.53 -17.81 5.41
N VAL A 252 -10.94 -18.81 6.07
CA VAL A 252 -10.49 -20.04 5.42
C VAL A 252 -11.12 -21.26 6.06
N ASP A 253 -11.57 -22.20 5.25
CA ASP A 253 -12.05 -23.49 5.73
C ASP A 253 -10.88 -24.33 6.25
N MET A 254 -11.08 -25.07 7.35
CA MET A 254 -10.05 -25.97 7.90
C MET A 254 -9.62 -27.05 6.89
N GLY A 255 -10.51 -27.43 5.96
CA GLY A 255 -10.24 -28.34 4.85
C GLY A 255 -9.54 -27.69 3.65
N LEU A 256 -9.01 -26.47 3.78
CA LEU A 256 -8.24 -25.82 2.71
C LEU A 256 -7.00 -26.66 2.36
N GLU A 257 -6.72 -26.79 1.06
CA GLU A 257 -5.59 -27.53 0.55
C GLU A 257 -4.71 -26.67 -0.37
N ARG A 258 -3.50 -27.19 -0.64
CA ARG A 258 -2.51 -26.63 -1.57
C ARG A 258 -2.21 -25.14 -1.30
N PRO A 259 -1.56 -24.79 -0.17
CA PRO A 259 -1.15 -25.67 0.94
C PRO A 259 -2.25 -25.84 2.01
N PRO A 260 -2.11 -26.82 2.94
CA PRO A 260 -2.99 -26.93 4.11
C PRO A 260 -2.84 -25.72 5.05
N VAL A 261 -3.85 -25.47 5.89
CA VAL A 261 -3.96 -24.28 6.76
C VAL A 261 -2.67 -23.96 7.54
N ASP A 262 -2.03 -24.94 8.18
CA ASP A 262 -0.80 -24.71 8.96
C ASP A 262 0.33 -24.10 8.11
N LEU A 263 0.56 -24.66 6.92
CA LEU A 263 1.61 -24.19 6.00
C LEU A 263 1.18 -22.89 5.30
N PHE A 264 -0.11 -22.74 5.01
CA PHE A 264 -0.70 -21.52 4.47
C PHE A 264 -0.44 -20.32 5.39
N LEU A 265 -0.72 -20.46 6.69
CA LEU A 265 -0.47 -19.40 7.67
C LEU A 265 1.02 -19.02 7.70
N GLN A 266 1.92 -20.01 7.73
CA GLN A 266 3.37 -19.74 7.69
C GLN A 266 3.78 -18.96 6.43
N GLN A 267 3.21 -19.29 5.27
CA GLN A 267 3.51 -18.58 4.01
C GLN A 267 3.02 -17.14 4.04
N LEU A 268 1.82 -16.87 4.57
CA LEU A 268 1.34 -15.51 4.75
C LEU A 268 2.26 -14.70 5.67
N ARG A 269 2.73 -15.29 6.78
CA ARG A 269 3.64 -14.62 7.72
C ARG A 269 5.01 -14.33 7.13
N HIS A 270 5.45 -15.12 6.13
CA HIS A 270 6.76 -14.94 5.49
C HIS A 270 6.76 -13.83 4.42
N ASP A 271 5.62 -13.54 3.80
CA ASP A 271 5.52 -12.46 2.81
C ASP A 271 5.12 -11.14 3.49
N ASN A 272 5.96 -10.12 3.31
CA ASN A 272 5.75 -8.81 3.92
C ASN A 272 4.40 -8.13 3.58
N ARG A 273 3.83 -8.41 2.40
CA ARG A 273 2.54 -7.85 1.97
C ARG A 273 1.37 -8.46 2.72
N THR A 274 1.51 -9.70 3.20
CA THR A 274 0.44 -10.46 3.86
C THR A 274 0.73 -10.81 5.31
N ALA A 275 1.93 -10.49 5.82
CA ALA A 275 2.36 -10.84 7.17
C ALA A 275 1.39 -10.41 8.26
N ARG A 276 0.69 -9.28 8.07
CA ARG A 276 -0.31 -8.73 9.02
C ARG A 276 -1.77 -9.02 8.66
N LEU A 277 -2.04 -9.83 7.64
CA LEU A 277 -3.41 -10.23 7.27
C LEU A 277 -3.96 -11.21 8.33
N PRO A 278 -5.03 -10.84 9.07
CA PRO A 278 -5.63 -11.72 10.05
C PRO A 278 -6.49 -12.79 9.35
N VAL A 279 -6.53 -13.98 9.95
CA VAL A 279 -7.17 -15.17 9.37
C VAL A 279 -8.18 -15.79 10.33
N GLY A 280 -9.43 -15.90 9.91
CA GLY A 280 -10.46 -16.68 10.60
C GLY A 280 -10.53 -18.09 10.01
N ILE A 281 -10.20 -19.12 10.79
CA ILE A 281 -10.26 -20.52 10.38
C ILE A 281 -11.64 -21.07 10.72
N LEU A 282 -12.42 -21.40 9.70
CA LEU A 282 -13.76 -21.95 9.81
C LEU A 282 -13.71 -23.46 9.82
N ALA A 283 -14.19 -24.07 10.89
CA ALA A 283 -14.22 -25.51 11.06
C ALA A 283 -15.65 -26.05 10.99
N ARG A 284 -15.83 -27.14 10.24
CA ARG A 284 -17.03 -27.98 10.32
C ARG A 284 -17.02 -28.80 11.62
N ASP A 285 -18.14 -29.47 11.88
CA ASP A 285 -18.29 -30.36 13.02
C ASP A 285 -17.16 -31.41 13.07
N GLY A 286 -16.54 -31.56 14.24
CA GLY A 286 -15.40 -32.45 14.46
C GLY A 286 -14.02 -31.88 14.12
N GLU A 287 -13.92 -30.73 13.45
CA GLU A 287 -12.63 -30.12 13.07
C GLU A 287 -12.22 -28.90 13.91
N LEU A 288 -13.09 -28.42 14.80
CA LEU A 288 -12.84 -27.20 15.57
C LEU A 288 -11.55 -27.28 16.41
N VAL A 289 -11.32 -28.39 17.12
CA VAL A 289 -10.10 -28.62 17.90
C VAL A 289 -8.84 -28.55 17.03
N ARG A 290 -8.92 -29.00 15.78
CA ARG A 290 -7.80 -28.93 14.85
C ARG A 290 -7.55 -27.49 14.40
N ALA A 291 -8.61 -26.73 14.12
CA ALA A 291 -8.53 -25.32 13.79
C ALA A 291 -7.97 -24.48 14.95
N GLU A 292 -8.40 -24.77 16.18
CA GLU A 292 -7.89 -24.11 17.39
C GLU A 292 -6.38 -24.32 17.56
N ARG A 293 -5.89 -25.55 17.39
CA ARG A 293 -4.44 -25.84 17.44
C ARG A 293 -3.64 -25.13 16.34
N ALA A 294 -4.22 -24.94 15.17
CA ALA A 294 -3.59 -24.18 14.09
C ALA A 294 -3.53 -22.68 14.46
N ALA A 295 -4.62 -22.14 15.00
CA ALA A 295 -4.71 -20.75 15.44
C ALA A 295 -3.79 -20.44 16.62
N GLU A 296 -3.63 -21.34 17.59
CA GLU A 296 -2.74 -21.15 18.76
C GLU A 296 -1.27 -20.88 18.38
N ARG A 297 -0.85 -21.30 17.19
CA ARG A 297 0.53 -21.13 16.69
C ARG A 297 0.73 -19.82 15.92
N ASP A 298 -0.34 -19.06 15.69
CA ASP A 298 -0.33 -17.83 14.91
C ASP A 298 -1.15 -16.75 15.61
N GLY A 299 -0.49 -15.72 16.13
CA GLY A 299 -1.14 -14.62 16.85
C GLY A 299 -2.12 -13.78 16.02
N LEU A 300 -2.17 -13.99 14.69
CA LEU A 300 -3.11 -13.35 13.78
C LEU A 300 -4.14 -14.32 13.21
N ALA A 301 -4.31 -15.49 13.82
CA ALA A 301 -5.35 -16.45 13.47
C ALA A 301 -6.34 -16.68 14.62
N ALA A 302 -7.60 -16.91 14.30
CA ALA A 302 -8.62 -17.36 15.24
C ALA A 302 -9.47 -18.47 14.62
N ALA A 303 -9.81 -19.47 15.42
CA ALA A 303 -10.66 -20.59 14.99
C ALA A 303 -12.12 -20.35 15.37
N PHE A 304 -13.02 -20.75 14.48
CA PHE A 304 -14.46 -20.60 14.67
C PHE A 304 -15.23 -21.81 14.13
N PRO A 305 -16.38 -22.17 14.72
CA PRO A 305 -17.32 -23.07 14.08
C PRO A 305 -17.87 -22.41 12.80
N ARG A 306 -18.22 -23.23 11.81
CA ARG A 306 -18.76 -22.76 10.54
C ARG A 306 -20.04 -21.92 10.77
N PRO A 307 -20.10 -20.69 10.22
CA PRO A 307 -21.24 -19.81 10.45
C PRO A 307 -22.44 -20.19 9.57
N HIS A 308 -23.65 -20.09 10.13
CA HIS A 308 -24.90 -20.36 9.41
C HIS A 308 -25.80 -19.12 9.24
N SER A 309 -25.36 -17.96 9.73
CA SER A 309 -26.07 -16.68 9.61
C SER A 309 -25.10 -15.51 9.46
N GLN A 310 -25.63 -14.38 8.96
CA GLN A 310 -24.89 -13.14 8.82
C GLN A 310 -24.38 -12.60 10.17
N GLU A 311 -25.18 -12.71 11.23
CA GLU A 311 -24.83 -12.25 12.58
C GLU A 311 -23.61 -12.99 13.13
N VAL A 312 -23.53 -14.31 12.91
CA VAL A 312 -22.38 -15.12 13.33
C VAL A 312 -21.14 -14.73 12.54
N VAL A 313 -21.24 -14.54 11.21
CA VAL A 313 -20.12 -14.04 10.40
C VAL A 313 -19.64 -12.68 10.90
N ALA A 314 -20.54 -11.75 11.18
CA ALA A 314 -20.19 -10.42 11.67
C ALA A 314 -19.41 -10.49 13.00
N SER A 315 -19.84 -11.35 13.93
CA SER A 315 -19.14 -11.59 15.19
C SER A 315 -17.74 -12.18 14.99
N GLN A 316 -17.62 -13.21 14.14
CA GLN A 316 -16.34 -13.86 13.82
C GLN A 316 -15.36 -12.92 13.13
N VAL A 317 -15.86 -12.10 12.20
CA VAL A 317 -15.09 -11.04 11.52
C VAL A 317 -14.59 -10.01 12.53
N GLY A 318 -15.45 -9.55 13.44
CA GLY A 318 -15.06 -8.61 14.50
C GLY A 318 -13.90 -9.16 15.34
N ARG A 319 -14.00 -10.42 15.79
CA ARG A 319 -12.93 -11.09 16.55
C ARG A 319 -11.65 -11.27 15.74
N THR A 320 -11.76 -11.59 14.46
CA THR A 320 -10.60 -11.75 13.56
C THR A 320 -9.88 -10.42 13.33
N LEU A 321 -10.62 -9.35 13.08
CA LEU A 321 -10.04 -8.02 12.83
C LEU A 321 -9.33 -7.44 14.05
N VAL A 322 -9.78 -7.76 15.26
CA VAL A 322 -9.12 -7.32 16.50
C VAL A 322 -7.70 -7.85 16.62
N LEU A 323 -7.41 -9.04 16.07
CA LEU A 323 -6.07 -9.63 16.09
C LEU A 323 -5.02 -8.75 15.41
N ALA A 324 -5.39 -8.07 14.32
CA ALA A 324 -4.50 -7.18 13.58
C ALA A 324 -4.19 -5.86 14.31
N GLY A 325 -4.86 -5.59 15.44
CA GLY A 325 -4.68 -4.35 16.22
C GLY A 325 -5.16 -3.10 15.48
N GLN A 326 -4.38 -2.02 15.51
CA GLN A 326 -4.70 -0.79 14.79
C GLN A 326 -4.52 -0.99 13.28
N ARG A 327 -5.63 -0.96 12.54
CA ARG A 327 -5.67 -1.13 11.08
C ARG A 327 -5.41 0.19 10.36
N VAL A 328 -5.05 0.09 9.08
CA VAL A 328 -4.99 1.24 8.18
C VAL A 328 -6.38 1.48 7.63
N GLU A 329 -6.92 2.67 7.82
CA GLU A 329 -8.28 3.02 7.37
C GLU A 329 -8.37 3.08 5.83
N ALA A 330 -9.58 2.87 5.30
CA ALA A 330 -9.85 2.89 3.87
C ALA A 330 -9.37 4.16 3.15
N SER A 331 -9.64 5.33 3.76
CA SER A 331 -9.21 6.63 3.23
C SER A 331 -7.68 6.78 3.24
N GLU A 332 -7.01 6.24 4.25
CA GLU A 332 -5.54 6.24 4.33
C GLU A 332 -4.93 5.32 3.26
N ARG A 333 -5.55 4.15 3.01
CA ARG A 333 -5.13 3.26 1.91
C ARG A 333 -5.31 3.92 0.55
N LEU A 334 -6.43 4.61 0.33
CA LEU A 334 -6.70 5.33 -0.92
C LEU A 334 -5.73 6.49 -1.14
N ALA A 335 -5.46 7.30 -0.10
CA ALA A 335 -4.47 8.38 -0.18
C ALA A 335 -3.06 7.86 -0.52
N ARG A 336 -2.69 6.69 0.03
CA ARG A 336 -1.43 6.01 -0.31
C ARG A 336 -1.42 5.52 -1.74
N ALA A 337 -2.53 4.95 -2.21
CA ALA A 337 -2.66 4.52 -3.60
C ALA A 337 -2.52 5.69 -4.57
N ALA A 338 -3.15 6.83 -4.30
CA ALA A 338 -3.03 8.03 -5.12
C ALA A 338 -1.57 8.53 -5.22
N LYS A 339 -0.86 8.60 -4.08
CA LYS A 339 0.57 8.94 -4.07
C LYS A 339 1.42 7.92 -4.86
N ALA A 340 1.17 6.63 -4.67
CA ALA A 340 1.90 5.58 -5.36
C ALA A 340 1.63 5.58 -6.87
N MET A 341 0.39 5.80 -7.29
CA MET A 341 0.01 5.98 -8.69
C MET A 341 0.67 7.22 -9.29
N GLN A 342 0.80 8.32 -8.54
CA GLN A 342 1.55 9.49 -9.00
C GLN A 342 3.02 9.14 -9.26
N TRP A 343 3.69 8.46 -8.32
CA TRP A 343 5.08 8.04 -8.52
C TRP A 343 5.23 7.12 -9.75
N ILE A 344 4.32 6.17 -9.94
CA ILE A 344 4.32 5.29 -11.11
C ILE A 344 4.08 6.09 -12.40
N ALA A 345 3.19 7.08 -12.39
CA ALA A 345 2.96 7.97 -13.54
C ALA A 345 4.26 8.71 -13.91
N ASP A 346 4.95 9.28 -12.92
CA ASP A 346 6.23 9.96 -13.12
C ASP A 346 7.29 9.00 -13.69
N TRP A 347 7.30 7.73 -13.25
CA TRP A 347 8.27 6.74 -13.73
C TRP A 347 7.94 6.19 -15.12
N SER A 348 6.66 6.18 -15.50
CA SER A 348 6.17 5.65 -16.78
C SER A 348 6.78 6.35 -18.00
N ALA A 349 7.25 7.59 -17.84
CA ALA A 349 7.93 8.36 -18.87
C ALA A 349 9.36 7.89 -19.20
N GLY A 350 9.91 6.91 -18.47
CA GLY A 350 11.22 6.31 -18.75
C GLY A 350 12.26 6.51 -17.64
N HIS A 351 11.89 6.24 -16.39
CA HIS A 351 12.81 6.39 -15.25
C HIS A 351 13.91 5.31 -15.22
N GLU A 352 15.17 5.71 -15.01
CA GLU A 352 16.31 4.80 -15.11
C GLU A 352 16.45 3.85 -13.90
N VAL A 353 16.15 4.36 -12.70
CA VAL A 353 16.27 3.63 -11.42
C VAL A 353 15.08 2.70 -11.16
N PHE A 354 13.86 3.23 -11.25
CA PHE A 354 12.63 2.51 -10.95
C PHE A 354 11.97 2.03 -12.26
N ARG A 355 12.31 0.80 -12.65
CA ARG A 355 11.80 0.21 -13.90
C ARG A 355 10.47 -0.47 -13.66
N LEU A 356 9.44 0.02 -14.33
CA LEU A 356 8.10 -0.56 -14.27
C LEU A 356 7.97 -1.81 -15.16
N PRO A 357 7.12 -2.78 -14.78
CA PRO A 357 6.70 -3.83 -15.69
C PRO A 357 5.90 -3.24 -16.86
N ARG A 358 5.88 -3.95 -18.00
CA ARG A 358 5.18 -3.47 -19.22
C ARG A 358 3.68 -3.30 -19.00
N GLN A 359 3.09 -4.20 -18.22
CA GLN A 359 1.68 -4.21 -17.86
C GLN A 359 1.56 -4.10 -16.35
N ILE A 360 0.66 -3.23 -15.90
CA ILE A 360 0.37 -2.96 -14.50
C ILE A 360 -1.15 -3.13 -14.33
N ASP A 361 -1.59 -4.34 -14.03
CA ASP A 361 -3.01 -4.69 -13.99
C ASP A 361 -3.88 -3.73 -13.14
N PRO A 362 -3.43 -3.28 -11.94
CA PRO A 362 -4.26 -2.39 -11.13
C PRO A 362 -4.58 -1.04 -11.76
N VAL A 363 -3.79 -0.59 -12.76
CA VAL A 363 -4.02 0.69 -13.46
C VAL A 363 -5.34 0.66 -14.24
N TYR A 364 -5.73 -0.49 -14.79
CA TYR A 364 -6.96 -0.60 -15.58
C TYR A 364 -8.21 -0.43 -14.73
N GLU A 365 -8.22 -0.95 -13.49
CA GLU A 365 -9.33 -0.73 -12.58
C GLU A 365 -9.32 0.70 -12.03
N ALA A 366 -8.14 1.24 -11.71
CA ALA A 366 -7.96 2.60 -11.24
C ALA A 366 -8.45 3.67 -12.24
N LEU A 367 -8.45 3.35 -13.54
CA LEU A 367 -8.98 4.20 -14.61
C LEU A 367 -10.45 4.60 -14.39
N PHE A 368 -11.23 3.75 -13.71
CA PHE A 368 -12.63 3.99 -13.42
C PHE A 368 -12.88 4.51 -12.00
N HIS A 369 -11.82 4.67 -11.20
CA HIS A 369 -11.91 5.23 -9.86
C HIS A 369 -11.70 6.76 -9.91
N PRO A 370 -12.65 7.59 -9.42
CA PRO A 370 -12.59 9.04 -9.55
C PRO A 370 -11.28 9.71 -9.10
N GLU A 371 -10.71 9.24 -7.99
CA GLU A 371 -9.52 9.81 -7.38
C GLU A 371 -8.20 9.31 -8.01
N LEU A 372 -8.24 8.25 -8.82
CA LEU A 372 -7.04 7.61 -9.39
C LEU A 372 -6.99 7.69 -10.93
N ALA A 373 -8.11 8.05 -11.56
CA ALA A 373 -8.27 8.00 -13.02
C ALA A 373 -7.27 8.89 -13.77
N GLU A 374 -6.89 10.03 -13.20
CA GLU A 374 -5.92 10.95 -13.82
C GLU A 374 -4.53 10.29 -13.92
N GLN A 375 -4.01 9.78 -12.79
CA GLN A 375 -2.73 9.09 -12.75
C GLN A 375 -2.76 7.81 -13.59
N ALA A 376 -3.86 7.05 -13.55
CA ALA A 376 -4.04 5.86 -14.37
C ALA A 376 -3.97 6.20 -15.87
N THR A 377 -4.62 7.27 -16.30
CA THR A 377 -4.60 7.76 -17.68
C THR A 377 -3.18 8.12 -18.11
N ALA A 378 -2.43 8.84 -17.26
CA ALA A 378 -1.03 9.19 -17.53
C ALA A 378 -0.10 7.96 -17.66
N ILE A 379 -0.30 6.94 -16.82
CA ILE A 379 0.46 5.68 -16.91
C ILE A 379 0.15 4.96 -18.23
N LEU A 380 -1.12 4.84 -18.60
CA LEU A 380 -1.52 4.18 -19.84
C LEU A 380 -1.05 4.94 -21.09
N ALA A 381 -0.96 6.27 -21.04
CA ALA A 381 -0.40 7.09 -22.12
C ALA A 381 1.03 6.67 -22.50
N ASN A 382 1.82 6.20 -21.52
CA ASN A 382 3.21 5.77 -21.75
C ASN A 382 3.39 4.24 -21.88
N SER A 383 2.35 3.45 -21.58
CA SER A 383 2.39 1.98 -21.61
C SER A 383 2.44 1.43 -23.05
N PRO A 384 3.44 0.58 -23.39
CA PRO A 384 3.60 0.04 -24.74
C PRO A 384 2.79 -1.25 -24.93
N THR A 385 1.48 -1.22 -24.68
CA THR A 385 0.60 -2.41 -24.78
C THR A 385 -0.69 -2.12 -25.56
N PRO A 386 -1.21 -3.08 -26.34
CA PRO A 386 -2.52 -2.93 -26.97
C PRO A 386 -3.64 -2.79 -25.93
N GLU A 387 -3.50 -3.43 -24.77
CA GLU A 387 -4.44 -3.31 -23.65
C GLU A 387 -4.54 -1.86 -23.15
N ALA A 388 -3.45 -1.10 -23.11
CA ALA A 388 -3.48 0.32 -22.75
C ALA A 388 -4.29 1.15 -23.75
N GLN A 389 -4.08 0.96 -25.06
CA GLN A 389 -4.86 1.66 -26.08
C GLN A 389 -6.35 1.31 -25.99
N LYS A 390 -6.68 0.03 -25.81
CA LYS A 390 -8.07 -0.42 -25.61
C LYS A 390 -8.72 0.22 -24.40
N ALA A 391 -8.02 0.27 -23.26
CA ALA A 391 -8.55 0.84 -22.04
C ALA A 391 -8.81 2.35 -22.16
N LEU A 392 -7.91 3.10 -22.79
CA LEU A 392 -8.10 4.53 -23.08
C LEU A 392 -9.30 4.76 -24.02
N ILE A 393 -9.43 3.96 -25.08
CA ILE A 393 -10.57 3.98 -26.00
C ILE A 393 -11.87 3.67 -25.27
N ASP A 394 -11.88 2.64 -24.42
CA ASP A 394 -13.07 2.26 -23.67
C ASP A 394 -13.48 3.33 -22.66
N LEU A 395 -12.54 4.00 -21.99
CA LEU A 395 -12.85 5.15 -21.14
C LEU A 395 -13.45 6.30 -21.98
N ALA A 396 -12.83 6.65 -23.10
CA ALA A 396 -13.29 7.72 -23.98
C ALA A 396 -14.68 7.44 -24.59
N SER A 397 -14.99 6.16 -24.88
CA SER A 397 -16.25 5.75 -25.51
C SER A 397 -17.42 5.63 -24.54
N ARG A 398 -17.18 5.59 -23.22
CA ARG A 398 -18.25 5.40 -22.21
C ARG A 398 -19.00 6.71 -21.97
N SER A 399 -20.21 6.83 -22.51
CA SER A 399 -21.09 8.00 -22.33
C SER A 399 -21.49 8.29 -20.88
N THR A 400 -21.45 7.29 -20.00
CA THR A 400 -21.73 7.44 -18.57
C THR A 400 -20.59 8.11 -17.78
N GLN A 401 -19.42 8.29 -18.40
CA GLN A 401 -18.27 8.94 -17.76
C GLN A 401 -18.29 10.45 -18.00
N PRO A 402 -17.77 11.26 -17.07
CA PRO A 402 -17.67 12.71 -17.24
C PRO A 402 -16.92 13.08 -18.53
N LEU A 403 -17.43 14.06 -19.27
CA LEU A 403 -16.88 14.48 -20.55
C LEU A 403 -15.38 14.82 -20.47
N GLU A 404 -14.96 15.50 -19.41
CA GLU A 404 -13.55 15.88 -19.22
C GLU A 404 -12.63 14.66 -19.09
N ARG A 405 -13.06 13.59 -18.43
CA ARG A 405 -12.28 12.33 -18.38
C ARG A 405 -12.20 11.65 -19.74
N ARG A 406 -13.29 11.69 -20.50
CA ARG A 406 -13.34 11.11 -21.83
C ARG A 406 -12.39 11.84 -22.79
N LYS A 407 -12.31 13.18 -22.70
CA LYS A 407 -11.34 13.99 -23.45
C LYS A 407 -9.90 13.68 -23.04
N ALA A 408 -9.60 13.64 -21.74
CA ALA A 408 -8.27 13.29 -21.24
C ALA A 408 -7.81 11.90 -21.71
N ALA A 409 -8.72 10.93 -21.79
CA ALA A 409 -8.43 9.60 -22.32
C ALA A 409 -8.08 9.63 -23.83
N VAL A 410 -8.73 10.48 -24.61
CA VAL A 410 -8.38 10.69 -26.03
C VAL A 410 -7.01 11.37 -26.16
N GLU A 411 -6.71 12.38 -25.36
CA GLU A 411 -5.39 13.03 -25.36
C GLU A 411 -4.27 12.04 -25.01
N ALA A 412 -4.48 11.23 -23.97
CA ALA A 412 -3.56 10.15 -23.62
C ALA A 412 -3.42 9.08 -24.72
N LEU A 413 -4.49 8.79 -25.46
CA LEU A 413 -4.44 7.88 -26.61
C LEU A 413 -3.59 8.48 -27.74
N TRP A 414 -3.72 9.78 -28.01
CA TRP A 414 -2.88 10.48 -28.98
C TRP A 414 -1.40 10.41 -28.62
N ASP A 415 -1.06 10.67 -27.36
CA ASP A 415 0.32 10.55 -26.87
C ASP A 415 0.85 9.12 -27.01
N ASN A 416 0.02 8.12 -26.67
CA ASN A 416 0.39 6.72 -26.77
C ASN A 416 0.64 6.31 -28.22
N VAL A 417 -0.31 6.57 -29.12
CA VAL A 417 -0.22 6.24 -30.56
C VAL A 417 0.92 7.01 -31.22
N GLY A 418 1.14 8.27 -30.84
CA GLY A 418 2.27 9.07 -31.34
C GLY A 418 3.63 8.45 -31.00
N LYS A 419 3.78 7.90 -29.78
CA LYS A 419 5.04 7.28 -29.32
C LYS A 419 5.20 5.81 -29.72
N ARG A 420 4.10 5.06 -29.85
CA ARG A 420 4.10 3.58 -29.96
C ARG A 420 3.50 3.05 -31.26
N GLY A 421 2.86 3.91 -32.05
CA GLY A 421 2.03 3.50 -33.19
C GLY A 421 0.70 2.89 -32.75
N VAL A 422 -0.12 2.49 -33.72
CA VAL A 422 -1.37 1.78 -33.47
C VAL A 422 -1.07 0.32 -33.19
N LEU A 423 -1.44 -0.17 -32.01
CA LEU A 423 -1.23 -1.55 -31.57
C LEU A 423 -2.50 -2.41 -31.68
N LEU A 424 -3.60 -1.82 -32.13
CA LEU A 424 -4.91 -2.47 -32.27
C LEU A 424 -4.98 -3.34 -33.53
N THR A 425 -5.81 -4.37 -33.46
CA THR A 425 -6.17 -5.21 -34.61
C THR A 425 -7.20 -4.52 -35.51
N SER A 426 -7.33 -4.98 -36.75
CA SER A 426 -8.32 -4.42 -37.70
C SER A 426 -9.75 -4.51 -37.19
N SER A 427 -10.12 -5.60 -36.50
CA SER A 427 -11.45 -5.76 -35.88
C SER A 427 -11.70 -4.73 -34.78
N GLU A 428 -10.68 -4.38 -34.00
CA GLU A 428 -10.80 -3.41 -32.91
C GLU A 428 -10.91 -1.97 -33.43
N ILE A 429 -10.28 -1.68 -34.57
CA ILE A 429 -10.41 -0.40 -35.27
C ILE A 429 -11.81 -0.28 -35.90
N LEU A 430 -12.30 -1.33 -36.56
CA LEU A 430 -13.65 -1.36 -37.14
C LEU A 430 -14.73 -1.12 -36.08
N LEU A 431 -14.57 -1.68 -34.89
CA LEU A 431 -15.47 -1.43 -33.76
C LEU A 431 -15.59 0.06 -33.42
N GLN A 432 -14.56 0.88 -33.63
CA GLN A 432 -14.65 2.32 -33.37
C GLN A 432 -15.46 3.06 -34.43
N TYR A 433 -15.42 2.61 -35.70
CA TYR A 433 -16.32 3.14 -36.73
C TYR A 433 -17.77 2.79 -36.42
N ASP A 434 -18.03 1.55 -35.98
CA ASP A 434 -19.37 1.12 -35.57
C ASP A 434 -19.88 1.98 -34.41
N ARG A 435 -19.05 2.22 -33.39
CA ARG A 435 -19.38 3.10 -32.25
C ARG A 435 -19.68 4.53 -32.70
N TYR A 436 -18.89 5.09 -33.61
CA TYR A 436 -19.12 6.44 -34.14
C TYR A 436 -20.44 6.53 -34.92
N ASN A 437 -20.70 5.59 -35.83
CA ASN A 437 -21.92 5.55 -36.64
C ASN A 437 -23.18 5.31 -35.78
N GLN A 438 -23.11 4.44 -34.78
CA GLN A 438 -24.21 4.24 -33.82
C GLN A 438 -24.45 5.47 -32.92
N GLY A 439 -23.44 6.34 -32.79
CA GLY A 439 -23.46 7.55 -31.99
C GLY A 439 -24.13 8.76 -32.65
N GLU A 440 -24.76 8.61 -33.83
CA GLU A 440 -25.38 9.73 -34.58
C GLU A 440 -26.35 10.58 -33.75
N ASN A 441 -27.08 9.95 -32.83
CA ASN A 441 -28.06 10.62 -31.97
C ASN A 441 -27.50 11.12 -30.63
N LEU A 442 -26.19 10.97 -30.38
CA LEU A 442 -25.54 11.49 -29.17
C LEU A 442 -25.38 13.01 -29.25
N ASP A 443 -25.19 13.64 -28.09
CA ASP A 443 -24.86 15.05 -28.01
C ASP A 443 -23.58 15.38 -28.79
N GLU A 444 -23.45 16.63 -29.22
CA GLU A 444 -22.33 17.09 -30.06
C GLU A 444 -20.97 16.84 -29.41
N ALA A 445 -20.85 17.03 -28.08
CA ALA A 445 -19.60 16.81 -27.39
C ALA A 445 -19.20 15.32 -27.37
N SER A 446 -20.17 14.42 -27.16
CA SER A 446 -19.95 12.97 -27.26
C SER A 446 -19.55 12.53 -28.66
N ARG A 447 -20.17 13.07 -29.72
CA ARG A 447 -19.79 12.79 -31.11
C ARG A 447 -18.37 13.26 -31.42
N HIS A 448 -17.99 14.44 -30.91
CA HIS A 448 -16.63 14.98 -31.05
C HIS A 448 -15.57 14.06 -30.44
N VAL A 449 -15.84 13.48 -29.26
CA VAL A 449 -14.92 12.52 -28.61
C VAL A 449 -14.73 11.28 -29.49
N LEU A 450 -15.82 10.69 -30.00
CA LEU A 450 -15.74 9.49 -30.86
C LEU A 450 -15.02 9.78 -32.18
N ALA A 451 -15.28 10.95 -32.80
CA ALA A 451 -14.55 11.40 -33.98
C ALA A 451 -13.04 11.55 -33.70
N ALA A 452 -12.67 12.09 -32.53
CA ALA A 452 -11.29 12.28 -32.15
C ALA A 452 -10.53 10.95 -31.95
N ILE A 453 -11.21 9.90 -31.49
CA ILE A 453 -10.65 8.53 -31.45
C ILE A 453 -10.32 8.05 -32.86
N LEU A 454 -11.25 8.16 -33.81
CA LEU A 454 -11.01 7.75 -35.21
C LEU A 454 -9.85 8.53 -35.83
N ASN A 455 -9.83 9.85 -35.65
CA ASN A 455 -8.74 10.70 -36.14
C ASN A 455 -7.37 10.28 -35.57
N CYS A 456 -7.31 9.88 -34.30
CA CYS A 456 -6.09 9.39 -33.68
C CYS A 456 -5.57 8.12 -34.38
N LEU A 457 -6.46 7.17 -34.66
CA LEU A 457 -6.12 5.88 -35.28
C LEU A 457 -5.80 5.99 -36.78
N GLU A 458 -6.42 6.92 -37.49
CA GLU A 458 -6.22 7.12 -38.93
C GLU A 458 -4.95 7.91 -39.28
N THR A 459 -4.56 8.86 -38.44
CA THR A 459 -3.43 9.79 -38.72
C THR A 459 -2.13 9.08 -39.09
N PRO A 460 -1.65 8.05 -38.35
CA PRO A 460 -0.45 7.32 -38.70
C PRO A 460 -0.51 6.66 -40.08
N TRP A 461 -1.68 6.13 -40.45
CA TRP A 461 -1.91 5.52 -41.77
C TRP A 461 -1.89 6.59 -42.89
N LYS A 462 -2.56 7.73 -42.69
CA LYS A 462 -2.58 8.85 -43.65
C LYS A 462 -1.16 9.37 -43.91
N LEU A 463 -0.37 9.56 -42.86
CA LEU A 463 1.04 9.98 -42.97
C LEU A 463 1.89 8.93 -43.70
N SER A 464 1.69 7.64 -43.42
CA SER A 464 2.39 6.57 -44.14
C SER A 464 2.03 6.50 -45.63
N GLN A 465 0.79 6.84 -46.01
CA GLN A 465 0.39 6.88 -47.42
C GLN A 465 0.96 8.10 -48.15
N GLN A 466 0.96 9.27 -47.50
CA GLN A 466 1.57 10.48 -48.05
C GLN A 466 3.08 10.32 -48.26
N ALA A 467 3.80 9.67 -47.34
CA ALA A 467 5.23 9.37 -47.49
C ALA A 467 5.55 8.34 -48.59
N LYS A 468 4.56 7.56 -49.05
CA LYS A 468 4.71 6.57 -50.13
C LYS A 468 4.26 7.08 -51.50
N ALA A 469 3.69 8.29 -51.58
CA ALA A 469 3.33 8.89 -52.87
C ALA A 469 4.62 9.29 -53.61
N PRO A 470 4.83 8.87 -54.88
CA PRO A 470 6.01 9.24 -55.63
C PRO A 470 6.05 10.76 -55.86
N GLU A 471 7.19 11.40 -55.59
CA GLU A 471 7.48 12.77 -56.05
C GLU A 471 7.24 12.82 -57.56
N GLN A 472 6.29 13.63 -58.01
CA GLN A 472 6.12 13.92 -59.43
C GLN A 472 7.41 14.55 -59.94
N PRO A 473 8.10 13.98 -60.95
CA PRO A 473 9.28 14.61 -61.50
C PRO A 473 8.89 15.97 -62.10
N PRO A 474 9.74 17.02 -61.94
CA PRO A 474 9.44 18.34 -62.47
C PRO A 474 9.22 18.25 -63.98
N GLY A 475 8.10 18.84 -64.42
CA GLY A 475 7.54 18.67 -65.75
C GLY A 475 8.53 18.97 -66.88
N ALA A 476 8.52 18.11 -67.90
CA ALA A 476 9.15 18.37 -69.18
C ALA A 476 8.50 19.60 -69.87
N PRO A 477 9.25 20.41 -70.63
CA PRO A 477 8.72 21.62 -71.26
C PRO A 477 7.68 21.27 -72.33
N GLN A 478 6.57 22.01 -72.34
CA GLN A 478 5.58 21.98 -73.41
C GLN A 478 6.20 22.52 -74.72
N PRO A 479 5.92 21.92 -75.89
CA PRO A 479 6.34 22.52 -77.16
C PRO A 479 5.42 23.69 -77.50
N GLU A 480 6.02 24.85 -77.76
CA GLU A 480 5.34 26.03 -78.29
C GLU A 480 4.87 25.80 -79.75
N PRO A 481 3.78 26.46 -80.18
CA PRO A 481 3.15 26.28 -81.50
C PRO A 481 3.95 26.85 -82.68
#